data_AF-A0A8E0MDL8-F1
#
_entry.id   AF-A0A8E0MDL8-F1
#
_cell.length_a   1.000
_cell.length_b   1.000
_cell.length_c   1.000
_cell.angle_alpha   90.00
_cell.angle_beta   90.00
_cell.angle_gamma   90.00
#
_symmetry.space_group_name_H-M   'P 1'
#
loop_
_entity.id
_entity.type
_entity.pdbx_description
1 polymer ?
#
loop_
_entity_poly.entity_id
_entity_poly.type
_entity_poly.pdbx_seq_one_letter_code
_entity_poly.pdbx_strand_id
1 'polypeptide(L)'
;FIGSMAPASLHQWLTDVWLKQFVYDARGGLLHGKSLGFVVTFSQPATAYQLGGSVGFSISQFLTPYAALAAKTGLTLLPPLTIAQFANQTDLEHQQLLVRYQQYLTLDHPDRPDEQAQWFIDRLSGNADTQLLADQLAAQTDDIDRLRLTLHELKAGESE
;
A
#
# COMPACT_ATOMS: atom_id res chain seq x y z
N PHE A 1 -7.07 -7.42 -27.52
CA PHE A 1 -5.82 -6.69 -27.25
C PHE A 1 -5.26 -7.18 -25.92
N ILE A 2 -4.21 -8.00 -25.95
CA ILE A 2 -3.57 -8.51 -24.73
C ILE A 2 -2.53 -7.47 -24.32
N GLY A 3 -2.99 -6.47 -23.56
CA GLY A 3 -2.14 -5.48 -22.90
C GLY A 3 -1.88 -5.91 -21.46
N SER A 4 -1.04 -6.93 -21.27
CA SER A 4 -0.74 -7.52 -19.95
C SER A 4 0.52 -6.96 -19.30
N MET A 5 1.06 -5.85 -19.80
CA MET A 5 2.16 -5.12 -19.16
C MET A 5 1.79 -3.66 -18.97
N ALA A 6 2.45 -3.03 -17.99
CA ALA A 6 2.42 -1.59 -17.79
C ALA A 6 2.55 -0.87 -19.14
N PRO A 7 1.81 0.24 -19.34
CA PRO A 7 1.80 0.91 -20.63
C PRO A 7 3.23 1.19 -21.07
N ALA A 8 3.54 1.01 -22.36
CA ALA A 8 4.89 1.15 -22.90
C ALA A 8 5.52 2.51 -22.50
N SER A 9 4.70 3.53 -22.29
CA SER A 9 5.08 4.83 -21.75
C SER A 9 5.71 4.78 -20.34
N LEU A 10 5.25 3.93 -19.43
CA LEU A 10 5.84 3.78 -18.09
C LEU A 10 7.23 3.17 -18.16
N HIS A 11 7.38 2.10 -18.95
CA HIS A 11 8.67 1.45 -19.14
C HIS A 11 9.67 2.38 -19.82
N GLN A 12 9.21 3.12 -20.84
CA GLN A 12 10.01 4.13 -21.53
C GLN A 12 10.43 5.25 -20.57
N TRP A 13 9.49 5.81 -19.79
CA TRP A 13 9.79 6.86 -18.81
C TRP A 13 10.80 6.41 -17.76
N LEU A 14 10.67 5.19 -17.22
CA LEU A 14 11.67 4.66 -16.28
C LEU A 14 13.05 4.51 -16.93
N THR A 15 13.10 4.04 -18.18
CA THR A 15 14.38 3.90 -18.90
C THR A 15 15.02 5.26 -19.16
N ASP A 16 14.22 6.28 -19.45
CA ASP A 16 14.68 7.63 -19.80
C ASP A 16 15.04 8.47 -18.55
N VAL A 17 14.31 8.30 -17.44
CA VAL A 17 14.50 9.10 -16.21
C VAL A 17 15.46 8.44 -15.23
N TRP A 18 15.46 7.11 -15.11
CA TRP A 18 16.34 6.39 -14.16
C TRP A 18 17.70 6.05 -14.79
N LEU A 19 18.25 6.98 -15.57
CA LEU A 19 19.60 6.86 -16.13
C LEU A 19 20.65 6.90 -15.01
N LYS A 20 21.78 6.22 -15.26
CA LYS A 20 22.88 5.92 -14.32
C LYS A 20 23.28 7.06 -13.38
N GLN A 21 23.16 8.31 -13.81
CA GLN A 21 23.55 9.51 -13.08
C GLN A 21 22.65 9.91 -11.89
N PHE A 22 21.40 9.43 -11.78
CA PHE A 22 20.52 9.72 -10.63
C PHE A 22 20.47 8.58 -9.60
N VAL A 23 20.66 7.36 -10.09
CA VAL A 23 20.47 6.12 -9.31
C VAL A 23 21.80 5.58 -8.75
N TYR A 24 22.90 5.78 -9.48
CA TYR A 24 24.21 5.28 -9.12
C TYR A 24 25.18 6.45 -8.94
N ASP A 25 25.16 7.08 -7.76
CA ASP A 25 26.26 7.95 -7.33
C ASP A 25 27.20 7.16 -6.41
N ALA A 26 28.50 7.44 -6.48
CA ALA A 26 29.57 6.86 -5.67
C ALA A 26 29.38 7.07 -4.15
N ARG A 27 28.38 7.86 -3.75
CA ARG A 27 28.00 8.16 -2.36
C ARG A 27 26.65 7.58 -1.92
N GLY A 28 26.01 6.73 -2.73
CA GLY A 28 24.81 5.98 -2.31
C GLY A 28 23.48 6.42 -2.92
N GLY A 29 23.46 7.05 -4.10
CA GLY A 29 22.24 7.28 -4.90
C GLY A 29 21.21 8.25 -4.30
N LEU A 30 20.52 9.04 -5.14
CA LEU A 30 19.56 10.07 -4.67
C LEU A 30 18.23 9.51 -4.14
N LEU A 31 18.02 8.19 -4.28
CA LEU A 31 16.78 7.50 -3.98
C LEU A 31 16.84 6.69 -2.68
N HIS A 32 18.00 6.63 -2.02
CA HIS A 32 18.14 5.87 -0.79
C HIS A 32 17.25 6.41 0.32
N GLY A 33 16.51 5.52 1.00
CA GLY A 33 15.61 5.86 2.10
C GLY A 33 14.27 6.47 1.66
N LYS A 34 13.97 6.52 0.36
CA LYS A 34 12.64 6.90 -0.13
C LYS A 34 11.75 5.67 -0.34
N SER A 35 10.45 5.89 -0.33
CA SER A 35 9.45 4.85 -0.59
C SER A 35 8.97 4.89 -2.04
N LEU A 36 8.69 3.73 -2.62
CA LEU A 36 8.08 3.57 -3.94
C LEU A 36 6.74 2.85 -3.81
N GLY A 37 5.66 3.53 -4.19
CA GLY A 37 4.32 2.96 -4.23
C GLY A 37 3.80 2.77 -5.66
N PHE A 38 2.92 1.79 -5.84
CA PHE A 38 2.24 1.52 -7.11
C PHE A 38 0.73 1.55 -6.93
N VAL A 39 0.04 2.31 -7.78
CA VAL A 39 -1.43 2.29 -7.89
C VAL A 39 -1.77 1.69 -9.24
N VAL A 40 -2.41 0.52 -9.24
CA VAL A 40 -2.64 -0.27 -10.47
C VAL A 40 -4.12 -0.54 -10.63
N THR A 41 -4.69 -0.06 -11.73
CA THR A 41 -6.08 -0.32 -12.12
C THR A 41 -6.15 -1.42 -13.16
N PHE A 42 -7.17 -2.27 -13.09
CA PHE A 42 -7.35 -3.38 -14.04
C PHE A 42 -8.82 -3.72 -14.24
N SER A 43 -9.16 -4.19 -15.44
CA SER A 43 -10.54 -4.48 -15.84
C SER A 43 -11.03 -5.88 -15.46
N GLN A 44 -10.14 -6.77 -15.04
CA GLN A 44 -10.50 -8.12 -14.59
C GLN A 44 -10.71 -8.15 -13.07
N PRO A 45 -11.47 -9.11 -12.51
CA PRO A 45 -11.54 -9.26 -11.05
C PRO A 45 -10.17 -9.62 -10.47
N ALA A 46 -9.93 -9.28 -9.20
CA ALA A 46 -8.68 -9.63 -8.52
C ALA A 46 -8.41 -11.14 -8.52
N THR A 47 -9.46 -11.96 -8.44
CA THR A 47 -9.40 -13.44 -8.52
C THR A 47 -8.92 -13.98 -9.86
N ALA A 48 -8.88 -13.15 -10.91
CA ALA A 48 -8.26 -13.53 -12.17
C ALA A 48 -6.72 -13.59 -12.05
N TYR A 49 -6.14 -12.79 -11.15
CA TYR A 49 -4.69 -12.61 -10.96
C TYR A 49 -4.13 -13.51 -9.85
N GLN A 50 -4.32 -14.81 -10.02
CA GLN A 50 -3.74 -15.84 -9.15
C GLN A 50 -3.54 -17.13 -9.95
N LEU A 51 -2.80 -18.07 -9.39
CA LEU A 51 -2.68 -19.41 -9.98
C LEU A 51 -4.08 -20.05 -10.06
N GLY A 52 -4.44 -20.54 -11.24
CA GLY A 52 -5.79 -21.05 -11.53
C GLY A 52 -6.84 -19.99 -11.88
N GLY A 53 -6.50 -18.69 -11.79
CA GLY A 53 -7.30 -17.60 -12.34
C GLY A 53 -7.11 -17.45 -13.85
N SER A 54 -8.00 -16.70 -14.52
CA SER A 54 -7.96 -16.54 -15.98
C SER A 54 -6.71 -15.84 -16.51
N VAL A 55 -6.00 -15.06 -15.68
CA VAL A 55 -4.71 -14.44 -16.04
C VAL A 55 -3.54 -15.35 -15.64
N GLY A 56 -3.70 -16.16 -14.59
CA GLY A 56 -2.71 -17.16 -14.17
C GLY A 56 -1.46 -16.61 -13.46
N PHE A 57 -1.37 -15.29 -13.26
CA PHE A 57 -0.26 -14.62 -12.58
C PHE A 57 -0.78 -13.58 -11.58
N SER A 58 -0.09 -13.46 -10.46
CA SER A 58 -0.36 -12.43 -9.46
C SER A 58 0.14 -11.07 -9.88
N ILE A 59 -0.50 -10.00 -9.37
CA ILE A 59 -0.04 -8.62 -9.58
C ILE A 59 1.40 -8.44 -9.10
N SER A 60 1.79 -9.05 -7.99
CA SER A 60 3.16 -9.01 -7.48
C SER A 60 4.19 -9.57 -8.47
N GLN A 61 3.83 -10.59 -9.24
CA GLN A 61 4.70 -11.13 -10.30
C GLN A 61 4.89 -10.13 -11.44
N PHE A 62 3.84 -9.41 -11.83
CA PHE A 62 3.97 -8.33 -12.82
C PHE A 62 4.82 -7.15 -12.31
N LEU A 63 4.81 -6.90 -11.01
CA LEU A 63 5.57 -5.82 -10.38
C LEU A 63 7.02 -6.21 -10.00
N THR A 64 7.39 -7.47 -10.13
CA THR A 64 8.73 -8.00 -9.81
C THR A 64 9.89 -7.21 -10.42
N PRO A 65 9.89 -6.81 -11.71
CA PRO A 65 11.01 -6.04 -12.25
C PRO A 65 11.20 -4.68 -11.55
N TYR A 66 10.11 -4.04 -11.12
CA TYR A 66 10.17 -2.78 -10.39
C TYR A 66 10.62 -2.98 -8.94
N ALA A 67 10.23 -4.09 -8.31
CA ALA A 67 10.74 -4.46 -7.00
C ALA A 67 12.26 -4.68 -7.01
N ALA A 68 12.77 -5.39 -8.03
CA ALA A 68 14.20 -5.59 -8.22
C ALA A 68 14.94 -4.26 -8.46
N LEU A 69 14.29 -3.34 -9.17
CA LEU A 69 14.81 -2.00 -9.39
C LEU A 69 14.87 -1.20 -8.08
N ALA A 70 13.78 -1.14 -7.32
CA ALA A 70 13.72 -0.48 -6.01
C ALA A 70 14.81 -0.98 -5.05
N ALA A 71 15.01 -2.30 -4.99
CA ALA A 71 16.06 -2.91 -4.18
C ALA A 71 17.47 -2.45 -4.60
N LYS A 72 17.74 -2.32 -5.90
CA LYS A 72 19.02 -1.83 -6.41
C LYS A 72 19.28 -0.36 -6.12
N THR A 73 18.22 0.44 -6.00
CA THR A 73 18.31 1.89 -5.78
C THR A 73 18.21 2.28 -4.30
N GLY A 74 18.00 1.32 -3.39
CA GLY A 74 17.78 1.59 -1.97
C GLY A 74 16.42 2.19 -1.64
N LEU A 75 15.42 1.96 -2.50
CA LEU A 75 14.02 2.34 -2.25
C LEU A 75 13.32 1.26 -1.44
N THR A 76 12.47 1.68 -0.51
CA THR A 76 11.52 0.79 0.19
C THR A 76 10.26 0.64 -0.65
N LEU A 77 9.98 -0.57 -1.12
CA LEU A 77 8.76 -0.83 -1.89
C LEU A 77 7.55 -0.91 -0.94
N LEU A 78 6.55 -0.06 -1.16
CA LEU A 78 5.27 -0.12 -0.46
C LEU A 78 4.37 -1.18 -1.10
N PRO A 79 3.46 -1.80 -0.34
CA PRO A 79 2.44 -2.68 -0.90
C PRO A 79 1.65 -1.95 -2.01
N PRO A 80 1.42 -2.58 -3.18
CA PRO A 80 0.73 -1.93 -4.26
C PRO A 80 -0.76 -1.76 -3.95
N LEU A 81 -1.31 -0.58 -4.24
CA LEU A 81 -2.74 -0.33 -4.20
C LEU A 81 -3.37 -0.82 -5.51
N THR A 82 -4.01 -1.98 -5.45
CA THR A 82 -4.68 -2.61 -6.59
C THR A 82 -6.15 -2.23 -6.67
N ILE A 83 -6.62 -1.87 -7.86
CA ILE A 83 -7.99 -1.41 -8.13
C ILE A 83 -8.59 -2.26 -9.24
N ALA A 84 -9.43 -3.22 -8.86
CA ALA A 84 -10.13 -4.11 -9.79
C ALA A 84 -11.46 -3.49 -10.23
N GLN A 85 -11.75 -3.58 -11.54
CA GLN A 85 -13.05 -3.26 -12.12
C GLN A 85 -13.62 -1.92 -11.65
N PHE A 86 -12.81 -0.86 -11.62
CA PHE A 86 -13.20 0.45 -11.08
C PHE A 86 -14.54 0.96 -11.61
N ALA A 87 -14.80 0.79 -12.91
CA ALA A 87 -16.04 1.23 -13.55
C ALA A 87 -17.29 0.44 -13.11
N ASN A 88 -17.10 -0.77 -12.54
CA ASN A 88 -18.19 -1.65 -12.10
C ASN A 88 -18.38 -1.60 -10.57
N GLN A 89 -17.62 -0.75 -9.86
CA GLN A 89 -17.76 -0.57 -8.42
C GLN A 89 -19.02 0.24 -8.10
N THR A 90 -19.63 -0.08 -6.97
CA THR A 90 -20.72 0.68 -6.34
C THR A 90 -20.20 1.97 -5.72
N ASP A 91 -21.11 2.91 -5.42
CA ASP A 91 -20.76 4.17 -4.76
C ASP A 91 -20.05 3.95 -3.42
N LEU A 92 -20.47 2.95 -2.65
CA LEU A 92 -19.83 2.58 -1.39
C LEU A 92 -18.39 2.09 -1.60
N GLU A 93 -18.18 1.24 -2.61
CA GLU A 93 -16.85 0.75 -2.97
C GLU A 93 -15.93 1.88 -3.45
N HIS A 94 -16.46 2.85 -4.21
CA HIS A 94 -15.73 4.05 -4.60
C HIS A 94 -15.34 4.91 -3.40
N GLN A 95 -16.24 5.11 -2.44
CA GLN A 95 -15.94 5.86 -1.21
C GLN A 95 -14.86 5.18 -0.38
N GLN A 96 -14.97 3.85 -0.20
CA GLN A 96 -13.94 3.07 0.50
C GLN A 96 -12.60 3.14 -0.22
N LEU A 97 -12.60 3.05 -1.55
CA LEU A 97 -11.40 3.19 -2.36
C LEU A 97 -10.79 4.59 -2.25
N LEU A 98 -11.61 5.64 -2.25
CA LEU A 98 -11.14 7.02 -2.08
C LEU A 98 -10.40 7.18 -0.75
N VAL A 99 -10.96 6.66 0.34
CA VAL A 99 -10.32 6.72 1.65
C VAL A 99 -9.00 5.94 1.65
N ARG A 100 -8.99 4.72 1.11
CA ARG A 100 -7.78 3.90 1.00
C ARG A 100 -6.70 4.57 0.13
N TYR A 101 -7.11 5.25 -0.94
CA TYR A 101 -6.22 6.02 -1.80
C TYR A 101 -5.63 7.25 -1.08
N GLN A 102 -6.44 7.96 -0.29
CA GLN A 102 -5.95 9.09 0.51
C GLN A 102 -4.93 8.63 1.57
N GLN A 103 -5.20 7.55 2.27
CA GLN A 103 -4.24 6.94 3.21
C GLN A 103 -2.95 6.55 2.50
N TYR A 104 -3.04 5.94 1.31
CA TYR A 104 -1.88 5.56 0.50
C TYR A 104 -0.96 6.73 0.12
N LEU A 105 -1.52 7.92 -0.05
CA LEU A 105 -0.76 9.13 -0.42
C LEU A 105 -0.22 9.93 0.76
N THR A 106 -0.74 9.70 1.96
CA THR A 106 -0.48 10.56 3.13
C THR A 106 0.22 9.85 4.27
N LEU A 107 0.16 8.51 4.33
CA LEU A 107 0.86 7.70 5.31
C LEU A 107 2.23 7.28 4.79
N ASP A 108 3.21 7.23 5.71
CA ASP A 108 4.52 6.67 5.43
C ASP A 108 4.45 5.14 5.27
N HIS A 109 3.60 4.49 6.09
CA HIS A 109 3.35 3.06 6.05
C HIS A 109 1.85 2.76 5.89
N PRO A 110 1.32 2.81 4.66
CA PRO A 110 -0.10 2.67 4.41
C PRO A 110 -0.65 1.27 4.68
N ASP A 111 0.19 0.30 5.02
CA ASP A 111 -0.14 -1.06 5.43
C ASP A 111 -0.20 -1.27 6.95
N ARG A 112 0.22 -0.27 7.75
CA ARG A 112 0.18 -0.36 9.21
C ARG A 112 -1.20 0.03 9.74
N PRO A 113 -1.92 -0.88 10.43
CA PRO A 113 -3.26 -0.59 10.95
C PRO A 113 -3.28 0.56 11.94
N ASP A 114 -2.23 0.67 12.77
CA ASP A 114 -2.16 1.69 13.82
C ASP A 114 -2.06 3.10 13.21
N GLU A 115 -1.27 3.26 12.14
CA GLU A 115 -1.18 4.52 11.38
C GLU A 115 -2.48 4.85 10.63
N GLN A 116 -3.14 3.84 10.05
CA GLN A 116 -4.44 4.02 9.42
C GLN A 116 -5.50 4.48 10.42
N ALA A 117 -5.52 3.90 11.62
CA ALA A 117 -6.45 4.28 12.68
C ALA A 117 -6.19 5.71 13.15
N GLN A 118 -4.92 6.08 13.40
CA GLN A 118 -4.57 7.44 13.78
C GLN A 118 -4.98 8.46 12.71
N TRP A 119 -4.74 8.14 11.43
CA TRP A 119 -5.17 8.99 10.31
C TRP A 119 -6.68 9.27 10.32
N PHE A 120 -7.50 8.27 10.66
CA PHE A 120 -8.94 8.45 10.81
C PHE A 120 -9.28 9.33 12.02
N ILE A 121 -8.65 9.08 13.16
CA ILE A 121 -8.87 9.86 14.39
C ILE A 121 -8.55 11.34 14.13
N ASP A 122 -7.43 11.64 13.49
CA ASP A 122 -7.01 13.00 13.16
C ASP A 122 -8.00 13.69 12.20
N ARG A 123 -8.52 12.94 11.21
CA ARG A 123 -9.55 13.44 10.27
C ARG A 123 -10.90 13.69 10.94
N LEU A 124 -11.33 12.80 11.82
CA LEU A 124 -12.64 12.85 12.46
C LEU A 124 -12.69 13.84 13.63
N SER A 125 -11.59 14.03 14.35
CA SER A 125 -11.48 15.02 15.44
C SER A 125 -11.53 16.48 14.93
N GLY A 126 -11.31 16.70 13.64
CA GLY A 126 -11.46 18.01 13.00
C GLY A 126 -12.91 18.50 12.86
N ASN A 127 -13.92 17.68 13.18
CA ASN A 127 -15.32 18.04 13.11
C ASN A 127 -16.08 17.60 14.37
N ALA A 128 -16.77 18.56 15.01
CA ALA A 128 -17.51 18.34 16.25
C ALA A 128 -18.59 17.24 16.13
N ASP A 129 -19.20 17.08 14.95
CA ASP A 129 -20.23 16.07 14.71
C ASP A 129 -19.66 14.63 14.69
N THR A 130 -18.37 14.49 14.40
CA THR A 130 -17.68 13.19 14.29
C THR A 130 -16.78 12.88 15.47
N GLN A 131 -16.73 13.75 16.49
CA GLN A 131 -15.87 13.59 17.66
C GLN A 131 -16.15 12.28 18.41
N LEU A 132 -17.42 11.92 18.61
CA LEU A 132 -17.79 10.68 19.29
C LEU A 132 -17.24 9.43 18.57
N LEU A 133 -17.23 9.45 17.23
CA LEU A 133 -16.68 8.36 16.43
C LEU A 133 -15.15 8.29 16.55
N ALA A 134 -14.48 9.44 16.59
CA ALA A 134 -13.04 9.53 16.82
C ALA A 134 -12.67 8.95 18.19
N ASP A 135 -13.40 9.32 19.24
CA ASP A 135 -13.17 8.85 20.60
C ASP A 135 -13.41 7.33 20.71
N GLN A 136 -14.47 6.81 20.08
CA GLN A 136 -14.74 5.38 20.06
C GLN A 136 -13.66 4.60 19.30
N LEU A 137 -13.18 5.13 18.17
CA LEU A 137 -12.12 4.49 17.40
C LEU A 137 -10.79 4.48 18.19
N ALA A 138 -10.46 5.58 18.87
CA ALA A 138 -9.29 5.66 19.73
C ALA A 138 -9.35 4.62 20.87
N ALA A 139 -10.50 4.51 21.53
CA ALA A 139 -10.69 3.52 22.59
C ALA A 139 -10.55 2.07 22.09
N GLN A 140 -11.01 1.77 20.88
CA GLN A 140 -10.85 0.44 20.29
C GLN A 140 -9.40 0.12 19.92
N THR A 141 -8.65 1.10 19.40
CA THR A 141 -7.22 0.93 19.12
C THR A 141 -6.44 0.64 20.40
N ASP A 142 -6.69 1.39 21.47
CA ASP A 142 -6.06 1.16 22.78
C ASP A 142 -6.34 -0.24 23.34
N ASP A 143 -7.57 -0.75 23.17
CA ASP A 143 -7.94 -2.09 23.61
C ASP A 143 -7.21 -3.18 22.82
N ILE A 144 -7.11 -3.04 21.49
CA ILE A 144 -6.37 -3.96 20.63
C ILE A 144 -4.90 -4.03 21.06
N ASP A 145 -4.28 -2.91 21.38
CA ASP A 145 -2.88 -2.86 21.79
C ASP A 145 -2.66 -3.51 23.17
N ARG A 146 -3.58 -3.32 24.11
CA ARG A 146 -3.57 -4.04 25.39
C ARG A 146 -3.69 -5.54 25.21
N LEU A 147 -4.59 -6.00 24.33
CA LEU A 147 -4.76 -7.42 24.02
C LEU A 147 -3.51 -8.01 23.37
N ARG A 148 -2.87 -7.29 22.45
CA ARG A 148 -1.60 -7.68 21.84
C ARG A 148 -0.49 -7.82 22.88
N LEU A 149 -0.37 -6.88 23.82
CA LEU A 149 0.60 -6.94 24.92
C LEU A 149 0.36 -8.16 25.82
N THR A 150 -0.89 -8.37 26.23
CA THR A 150 -1.26 -9.51 27.10
C THR A 150 -0.94 -10.86 26.43
N LEU A 151 -1.24 -11.00 25.13
CA LEU A 151 -0.89 -12.20 24.37
C LEU A 151 0.62 -12.42 24.27
N HIS A 152 1.40 -11.33 24.18
CA HIS A 152 2.85 -11.41 24.14
C HIS A 152 3.43 -11.89 25.49
N GLU A 153 2.92 -11.34 26.60
CA GLU A 153 3.32 -11.74 27.96
C GLU A 153 2.98 -13.21 28.25
N LEU A 154 1.78 -13.67 27.87
CA LEU A 154 1.38 -15.08 28.03
C LEU A 154 2.28 -16.03 27.24
N LYS A 155 2.60 -15.71 25.98
CA LYS A 155 3.51 -16.53 25.15
C LYS A 155 4.94 -16.56 25.70
N ALA A 156 5.41 -15.45 26.27
CA ALA A 156 6.72 -15.40 26.89
C ALA A 156 6.78 -16.27 28.16
N GLY A 157 5.72 -16.25 28.98
CA GLY A 157 5.62 -17.07 30.19
C GLY A 157 5.39 -18.57 29.96
N GLU A 158 4.81 -18.98 28.82
CA GLU A 158 4.68 -20.40 28.44
C GLU A 158 5.99 -21.03 27.90
N SER A 159 6.98 -20.19 27.58
CA SER A 159 8.26 -20.63 26.99
C SER A 159 9.37 -20.84 28.05
N GLU A 160 9.03 -20.68 29.33
CA GLU A 160 9.93 -20.83 30.50
C GLU A 160 9.52 -22.06 31.34
#